data_AF-A0A503XAF4-F1
#
_entry.id   AF-A0A503XAF4-F1
#
_cell.length_a   1.000
_cell.length_b   1.000
_cell.length_c   1.000
_cell.angle_alpha   90.00
_cell.angle_beta   90.00
_cell.angle_gamma   90.00
#
_symmetry.space_group_name_H-M   'P 1'
#
loop_
_entity.id
_entity.type
_entity.pdbx_description
1 polymer ?
#
loop_
_entity_poly.entity_id
_entity_poly.type
_entity_poly.pdbx_seq_one_letter_code
_entity_poly.pdbx_strand_id
1 'polypeptide(L)'
;MGFDDKIKTLRTLVDLFVTDKKDAKRFDDLTKRARKCGELRNIVAHTPFRQSATSDGVEFFPISASSKLEFIDMDWSIDDFLREIKIINQIDNDLRSIEKRMSIQRMAQALMDVPENKGTATPLGGLFGLGAAAMDEQTP
;
A
#
# COMPACT_ATOMS: atom_id res chain seq x y z
N MET A 1 11.10 10.60 -3.32
CA MET A 1 9.85 10.10 -3.94
C MET A 1 8.67 10.54 -3.08
N GLY A 2 7.73 11.29 -3.66
CA GLY A 2 6.56 11.81 -2.95
C GLY A 2 5.56 10.70 -2.59
N PHE A 3 4.60 11.00 -1.72
CA PHE A 3 3.55 10.04 -1.36
C PHE A 3 2.72 9.60 -2.59
N ASP A 4 2.38 10.54 -3.48
CA ASP A 4 1.65 10.25 -4.72
C ASP A 4 2.41 9.31 -5.66
N ASP A 5 3.73 9.49 -5.79
CA ASP A 5 4.58 8.61 -6.60
C ASP A 5 4.60 7.17 -6.05
N LYS A 6 4.63 7.03 -4.72
CA LYS A 6 4.55 5.71 -4.06
C LYS A 6 3.21 5.03 -4.34
N ILE A 7 2.11 5.79 -4.30
CA ILE A 7 0.77 5.29 -4.65
C ILE A 7 0.71 4.84 -6.11
N LYS A 8 1.23 5.65 -7.05
CA LYS A 8 1.29 5.26 -8.48
C LYS A 8 2.11 4.00 -8.69
N THR A 9 3.28 3.91 -8.04
CA THR A 9 4.14 2.72 -8.11
C THR A 9 3.40 1.48 -7.59
N LEU A 10 2.71 1.58 -6.44
CA LEU A 10 1.93 0.47 -5.90
C LEU A 10 0.81 0.04 -6.86
N ARG A 11 0.13 0.99 -7.52
CA ARG A 11 -0.90 0.68 -8.53
C ARG A 11 -0.33 -0.07 -9.71
N THR A 12 0.83 0.33 -10.21
CA THR A 12 1.54 -0.41 -11.26
C THR A 12 1.91 -1.82 -10.80
N LEU A 13 2.39 -2.00 -9.56
CA LEU A 13 2.68 -3.32 -9.01
C LEU A 13 1.43 -4.19 -8.89
N VAL A 14 0.28 -3.62 -8.49
CA VAL A 14 -1.00 -4.34 -8.46
C VAL A 14 -1.37 -4.83 -9.85
N ASP A 15 -1.30 -3.96 -10.86
CA ASP A 15 -1.67 -4.32 -12.23
C ASP A 15 -0.75 -5.42 -12.83
N LEU A 16 0.54 -5.38 -12.49
CA LEU A 16 1.52 -6.36 -12.97
C LEU A 16 1.42 -7.72 -12.26
N PHE A 17 1.22 -7.73 -10.93
CA PHE A 17 1.35 -8.95 -10.14
C PHE A 17 0.02 -9.57 -9.71
N VAL A 18 -1.09 -8.83 -9.73
CA VAL A 18 -2.41 -9.33 -9.33
C VAL A 18 -3.20 -9.76 -10.57
N THR A 19 -3.25 -11.07 -10.79
CA THR A 19 -3.90 -11.67 -11.97
C THR A 19 -5.42 -11.64 -11.90
N ASP A 20 -6.01 -11.79 -10.71
CA ASP A 20 -7.45 -11.63 -10.51
C ASP A 20 -7.86 -10.15 -10.69
N LYS A 21 -8.59 -9.87 -11.76
CA LYS A 21 -9.05 -8.53 -12.11
C LYS A 21 -10.01 -7.92 -11.09
N LYS A 22 -10.76 -8.73 -10.33
CA LYS A 22 -11.62 -8.22 -9.25
C LYS A 22 -10.79 -7.70 -8.08
N ASP A 23 -9.78 -8.47 -7.68
CA ASP A 23 -8.84 -8.07 -6.64
C ASP A 23 -8.00 -6.87 -7.07
N ALA A 24 -7.49 -6.87 -8.31
CA ALA A 24 -6.72 -5.76 -8.84
C ALA A 24 -7.52 -4.45 -8.84
N LYS A 25 -8.80 -4.49 -9.26
CA LYS A 25 -9.70 -3.33 -9.19
C LYS A 25 -9.93 -2.87 -7.75
N ARG A 26 -10.20 -3.80 -6.83
CA ARG A 26 -10.40 -3.48 -5.41
C ARG A 26 -9.18 -2.79 -4.82
N PHE A 27 -7.99 -3.27 -5.16
CA PHE A 27 -6.73 -2.68 -4.72
C PHE A 27 -6.46 -1.32 -5.36
N ASP A 28 -6.77 -1.14 -6.64
CA ASP A 28 -6.72 0.17 -7.30
C ASP A 28 -7.64 1.17 -6.59
N ASP A 29 -8.87 0.80 -6.28
CA ASP A 29 -9.81 1.65 -5.54
C ASP A 29 -9.31 1.95 -4.12
N LEU A 30 -8.72 0.98 -3.43
CA LEU A 30 -8.08 1.18 -2.13
C LEU A 30 -6.93 2.19 -2.21
N THR A 31 -6.03 2.08 -3.19
CA THR A 31 -4.91 3.00 -3.36
C THR A 31 -5.36 4.42 -3.72
N LYS A 32 -6.45 4.57 -4.49
CA LYS A 32 -7.08 5.88 -4.73
C LYS A 32 -7.60 6.51 -3.45
N ARG A 33 -8.21 5.72 -2.55
CA ARG A 33 -8.61 6.21 -1.21
C ARG A 33 -7.39 6.61 -0.38
N ALA A 34 -6.33 5.80 -0.40
CA ALA A 34 -5.09 6.10 0.32
C ALA A 34 -4.43 7.41 -0.16
N ARG A 35 -4.51 7.72 -1.45
CA ARG A 35 -4.05 9.01 -2.00
C ARG A 35 -4.70 10.20 -1.28
N LYS A 36 -6.02 10.15 -1.05
CA LYS A 36 -6.77 11.20 -0.35
C LYS A 36 -6.28 11.39 1.08
N CYS A 37 -5.85 10.33 1.77
CA CYS A 37 -5.25 10.46 3.10
C CYS A 37 -3.94 11.29 3.07
N GLY A 38 -3.17 11.20 1.97
CA GLY A 38 -1.98 12.03 1.79
C GLY A 38 -2.29 13.51 1.60
N GLU A 39 -3.35 13.83 0.85
CA GLU A 39 -3.86 15.19 0.69
C GLU A 39 -4.34 15.74 2.03
N LEU A 40 -5.12 14.94 2.77
CA LEU A 40 -5.62 15.26 4.10
C LEU A 40 -4.49 15.53 5.11
N ARG A 41 -3.44 14.69 5.10
CA ARG A 41 -2.24 14.90 5.92
C ARG A 41 -1.58 16.24 5.62
N ASN A 42 -1.54 16.67 4.36
CA ASN A 42 -0.96 17.95 4.01
C ASN A 42 -1.80 19.11 4.54
N ILE A 43 -3.13 18.97 4.52
CA ILE A 43 -4.02 19.96 5.12
C ILE A 43 -3.73 20.06 6.62
N VAL A 44 -3.85 18.96 7.36
CA VAL A 44 -3.68 18.95 8.82
C VAL A 44 -2.29 19.42 9.25
N ALA A 45 -1.24 19.07 8.51
CA ALA A 45 0.13 19.39 8.90
C ALA A 45 0.58 20.82 8.54
N HIS A 46 0.04 21.42 7.47
CA HIS A 46 0.59 22.65 6.90
C HIS A 46 -0.44 23.76 6.70
N THR A 47 -1.72 23.52 6.98
CA THR A 47 -2.76 24.54 6.85
C THR A 47 -3.00 25.23 8.18
N PRO A 48 -3.05 26.57 8.22
CA PRO A 48 -3.51 27.29 9.39
C PRO A 48 -4.92 26.83 9.81
N PHE A 49 -5.16 26.80 11.11
CA PHE A 49 -6.45 26.43 11.68
C PHE A 49 -6.78 27.31 12.88
N ARG A 50 -8.06 27.34 13.25
CA ARG A 50 -8.55 27.97 14.48
C ARG A 50 -9.59 27.09 15.16
N GLN A 51 -9.97 27.44 16.38
CA GLN A 51 -11.15 26.86 17.02
C GLN A 51 -12.40 27.17 16.19
N SER A 52 -13.21 26.14 15.94
CA SER A 52 -14.49 26.33 15.24
C SER A 52 -15.40 27.28 16.02
N ALA A 53 -16.13 28.13 15.30
CA ALA A 53 -17.21 28.94 15.87
C ALA A 53 -18.55 28.19 15.96
N THR A 54 -18.67 27.03 15.31
CA THR A 54 -19.94 26.29 15.14
C THR A 54 -19.93 24.90 15.74
N SER A 55 -18.75 24.32 15.95
CA SER A 55 -18.55 22.97 16.48
C SER A 55 -17.60 22.98 17.68
N ASP A 56 -17.42 21.82 18.31
CA ASP A 56 -16.46 21.59 19.39
C ASP A 56 -15.02 21.37 18.89
N GLY A 57 -14.78 21.51 17.58
CA GLY A 57 -13.52 21.16 16.95
C GLY A 57 -12.79 22.35 16.32
N VAL A 58 -12.26 22.12 15.11
CA VAL A 58 -11.33 23.03 14.43
C VAL A 58 -11.76 23.35 13.01
N GLU A 59 -11.58 24.60 12.63
CA GLU A 59 -11.79 25.08 11.27
C GLU A 59 -10.43 25.27 10.61
N PHE A 60 -10.22 24.57 9.50
CA PHE A 60 -9.04 24.70 8.66
C PHE A 60 -9.28 25.73 7.55
N PHE A 61 -8.22 26.39 7.09
CA PHE A 61 -8.27 27.31 5.95
C PHE A 61 -7.49 26.81 4.72
N PRO A 62 -7.84 25.63 4.15
CA PRO A 62 -7.14 25.13 2.99
C PRO A 62 -7.40 26.00 1.76
N ILE A 63 -6.33 26.28 1.03
CA ILE A 63 -6.36 27.01 -0.21
C ILE A 63 -5.94 26.06 -1.33
N SER A 64 -6.76 25.96 -2.37
CA SER A 64 -6.45 25.22 -3.59
C SER A 64 -6.24 26.21 -4.75
N ALA A 65 -5.25 25.93 -5.60
CA ALA A 65 -4.90 26.79 -6.73
C ALA A 65 -4.46 25.94 -7.94
N SER A 66 -5.24 24.93 -8.33
CA SER A 66 -4.89 24.09 -9.50
C SER A 66 -5.16 24.77 -10.85
N SER A 67 -6.21 25.59 -10.92
CA SER A 67 -6.63 26.33 -12.11
C SER A 67 -7.39 27.62 -11.79
N LYS A 68 -8.04 27.65 -10.62
CA LYS A 68 -8.61 28.83 -9.97
C LYS A 68 -8.26 28.79 -8.48
N LEU A 69 -8.21 29.96 -7.86
CA LEU A 69 -8.06 30.08 -6.41
C LEU A 69 -9.39 29.72 -5.75
N GLU A 70 -9.36 28.71 -4.89
CA GLU A 70 -10.52 28.20 -4.15
C GLU A 70 -10.21 28.15 -2.65
N PHE A 71 -11.11 28.70 -1.85
CA PHE A 71 -11.10 28.58 -0.40
C PHE A 71 -12.03 27.44 -0.02
N ILE A 72 -11.48 26.39 0.58
CA ILE A 72 -12.22 25.19 0.92
C ILE A 72 -12.78 25.37 2.33
N ASP A 73 -14.10 25.25 2.48
CA ASP A 73 -14.75 25.23 3.78
C ASP A 73 -14.52 23.86 4.45
N MET A 74 -13.89 23.87 5.62
CA MET A 74 -13.44 22.67 6.29
C MET A 74 -13.46 22.85 7.81
N ASP A 75 -14.64 22.68 8.39
CA ASP A 75 -14.87 22.62 9.84
C ASP A 75 -15.05 21.16 10.28
N TRP A 76 -14.19 20.72 11.19
CA TRP A 76 -14.22 19.37 11.74
C TRP A 76 -14.52 19.41 13.22
N SER A 77 -15.64 18.80 13.60
CA SER A 77 -15.90 18.43 15.00
C SER A 77 -14.90 17.39 15.50
N ILE A 78 -14.87 17.17 16.82
CA ILE A 78 -14.06 16.09 17.40
C ILE A 78 -14.46 14.73 16.81
N ASP A 79 -15.76 14.50 16.60
CA ASP A 79 -16.28 13.27 16.01
C ASP A 79 -15.82 13.07 14.56
N ASP A 80 -15.76 14.16 13.77
CA ASP A 80 -15.22 14.11 12.41
C ASP A 80 -13.73 13.72 12.42
N PHE A 81 -12.95 14.31 13.34
CA PHE A 81 -11.54 13.99 13.50
C PHE A 81 -11.33 12.51 13.84
N LEU A 82 -12.09 11.98 14.81
CA LEU A 82 -12.03 10.57 15.21
C LEU A 82 -12.45 9.62 14.08
N ARG A 83 -13.45 10.01 13.29
CA ARG A 83 -13.88 9.26 12.11
C ARG A 83 -12.78 9.18 11.07
N GLU A 84 -12.09 10.28 10.78
CA GLU A 84 -10.98 10.30 9.82
C GLU A 84 -9.79 9.44 10.30
N ILE A 85 -9.44 9.48 11.59
CA ILE A 85 -8.42 8.57 12.16
C ILE A 85 -8.80 7.10 11.91
N LYS A 86 -10.05 6.73 12.15
CA LYS A 86 -10.54 5.37 11.93
C LYS A 86 -10.43 4.97 10.46
N ILE A 87 -10.80 5.87 9.54
CA ILE A 87 -10.70 5.64 8.09
C ILE A 87 -9.25 5.41 7.68
N ILE A 88 -8.32 6.25 8.16
CA ILE A 88 -6.88 6.13 7.86
C ILE A 88 -6.35 4.79 8.35
N ASN A 89 -6.66 4.41 9.59
CA ASN A 89 -6.22 3.13 10.15
C ASN A 89 -6.78 1.93 9.38
N GLN A 90 -8.04 2.01 8.94
CA GLN A 90 -8.62 0.97 8.10
C GLN A 90 -7.89 0.85 6.76
N ILE A 91 -7.58 1.98 6.12
CA ILE A 91 -6.84 2.01 4.85
C ILE A 91 -5.43 1.44 5.04
N ASP A 92 -4.71 1.78 6.10
CA ASP A 92 -3.38 1.20 6.39
C ASP A 92 -3.45 -0.33 6.53
N ASN A 93 -4.41 -0.81 7.32
CA ASN A 93 -4.63 -2.25 7.50
C ASN A 93 -4.97 -2.96 6.18
N ASP A 94 -5.83 -2.34 5.37
CA ASP A 94 -6.20 -2.86 4.05
C ASP A 94 -4.99 -2.87 3.10
N LEU A 95 -4.14 -1.84 3.11
CA LEU A 95 -2.94 -1.77 2.27
C LEU A 95 -1.93 -2.86 2.65
N ARG A 96 -1.73 -3.13 3.94
CA ARG A 96 -0.89 -4.25 4.41
C ARG A 96 -1.41 -5.60 3.94
N SER A 97 -2.71 -5.72 3.68
CA SER A 97 -3.29 -6.96 3.12
C SER A 97 -2.89 -7.18 1.66
N ILE A 98 -2.61 -6.12 0.89
CA ILE A 98 -2.11 -6.23 -0.50
C ILE A 98 -0.76 -6.93 -0.51
N GLU A 99 0.16 -6.51 0.36
CA GLU A 99 1.52 -7.04 0.46
C GLU A 99 1.49 -8.57 0.60
N LYS A 100 0.62 -9.07 1.50
CA LYS A 100 0.43 -10.50 1.74
C LYS A 100 -0.08 -11.26 0.51
N ARG A 101 -0.95 -10.66 -0.32
CA ARG A 101 -1.45 -11.32 -1.54
C ARG A 101 -0.43 -11.33 -2.66
N MET A 102 0.30 -10.23 -2.84
CA MET A 102 1.36 -10.13 -3.84
C MET A 102 2.53 -11.08 -3.56
N SER A 103 2.90 -11.29 -2.30
CA SER A 103 3.94 -12.26 -1.96
C SER A 103 3.53 -13.69 -2.31
N ILE A 104 2.29 -14.08 -1.99
CA ILE A 104 1.75 -15.41 -2.30
C ILE A 104 1.67 -15.65 -3.81
N GLN A 105 1.16 -14.69 -4.58
CA GLN A 105 1.03 -14.85 -6.04
C GLN A 105 2.40 -14.95 -6.73
N ARG A 106 3.40 -14.18 -6.28
CA ARG A 106 4.77 -14.31 -6.78
C ARG A 106 5.38 -15.67 -6.47
N MET A 107 5.17 -16.18 -5.25
CA MET A 107 5.62 -17.54 -4.90
C MET A 107 4.91 -18.60 -5.73
N ALA A 108 3.60 -18.48 -5.91
CA ALA A 108 2.82 -19.40 -6.73
C ALA A 108 3.31 -19.40 -8.20
N GLN A 109 3.60 -18.22 -8.75
CA GLN A 109 4.12 -18.11 -10.11
C GLN A 109 5.53 -18.69 -10.24
N ALA A 110 6.43 -18.41 -9.30
CA ALA A 110 7.76 -19.03 -9.28
C ALA A 110 7.73 -20.57 -9.14
N LEU A 111 6.71 -21.11 -8.47
CA LEU A 111 6.49 -22.57 -8.36
C LEU A 111 5.85 -23.17 -9.62
N MET A 112 5.09 -22.38 -10.40
CA MET A 112 4.52 -22.82 -11.68
C MET A 112 5.54 -22.71 -12.83
N ASP A 113 6.45 -21.73 -12.76
CA ASP A 113 7.53 -21.50 -13.74
C ASP A 113 8.71 -22.49 -13.56
N VAL A 114 8.51 -23.64 -12.90
CA VAL A 114 9.50 -24.72 -12.88
C VAL A 114 9.82 -25.07 -14.33
N PRO A 115 11.09 -24.99 -14.76
CA PRO A 115 11.42 -25.08 -16.17
C PRO A 115 11.10 -26.48 -16.70
N GLU A 116 10.07 -26.56 -17.55
CA GLU A 116 9.88 -27.70 -18.44
C GLU A 116 11.06 -27.72 -19.43
N ASN A 117 12.09 -28.49 -19.08
CA ASN A 117 13.12 -29.05 -19.93
C ASN A 117 13.73 -28.15 -21.04
N LYS A 118 14.94 -27.66 -20.77
CA LYS A 118 16.02 -27.81 -21.76
C LYS A 118 17.04 -28.79 -21.19
N GLY A 119 17.03 -30.00 -21.74
CA GLY A 119 17.97 -31.04 -21.37
C GLY A 119 19.41 -30.58 -21.56
N THR A 120 20.17 -30.61 -20.47
CA THR A 120 21.51 -31.20 -20.33
C THR A 120 21.89 -31.09 -18.85
N ALA A 121 22.13 -32.24 -18.23
CA ALA A 121 22.78 -32.48 -16.94
C ALA A 121 23.18 -31.26 -16.07
N THR A 122 22.58 -31.14 -14.88
CA THR A 122 23.17 -31.50 -13.55
C THR A 122 22.18 -31.05 -12.46
N PRO A 123 21.65 -31.93 -11.59
CA PRO A 123 20.67 -31.55 -10.58
C PRO A 123 21.37 -31.34 -9.23
N LEU A 124 21.82 -30.12 -8.90
CA LEU A 124 22.12 -29.76 -7.52
C LEU A 124 22.28 -28.23 -7.38
N GLY A 125 21.26 -27.51 -6.91
CA GLY A 125 21.45 -26.08 -6.64
C GLY A 125 20.19 -25.25 -6.54
N GLY A 126 19.26 -25.60 -5.65
CA GLY A 126 18.12 -24.74 -5.39
C GLY A 126 17.28 -25.25 -4.23
N LEU A 127 17.45 -24.63 -3.07
CA LEU A 127 16.60 -24.73 -1.87
C LEU A 127 16.55 -26.05 -1.06
N PHE A 128 17.03 -27.20 -1.56
CA PHE A 128 17.19 -28.43 -0.74
C PHE A 128 18.62 -28.69 -0.24
N GLY A 129 19.60 -27.88 -0.67
CA GLY A 129 21.02 -28.08 -0.33
C GLY A 129 21.45 -27.64 1.08
N LEU A 130 20.56 -27.02 1.87
CA LEU A 130 20.88 -26.56 3.23
C LEU A 130 20.73 -27.65 4.31
N GLY A 131 20.12 -28.80 3.98
CA GLY A 131 19.97 -29.92 4.93
C GLY A 131 21.05 -31.00 4.80
N ALA A 132 21.67 -31.16 3.64
CA ALA A 132 22.65 -32.22 3.38
C ALA A 132 24.06 -31.89 3.90
N ALA A 133 24.42 -30.60 3.99
CA ALA A 133 25.73 -30.18 4.50
C ALA A 133 25.87 -30.30 6.02
N ALA A 134 24.79 -30.60 6.75
CA ALA A 134 24.80 -30.75 8.21
C ALA A 134 24.93 -32.22 8.67
N MET A 135 24.96 -33.19 7.74
CA MET A 135 25.03 -34.63 8.10
C MET A 135 26.35 -35.32 7.73
N ASP A 136 27.29 -34.62 7.09
CA ASP A 136 28.60 -35.20 6.69
C ASP A 136 29.77 -34.84 7.63
N GLU A 137 29.52 -34.10 8.72
CA GLU A 137 30.47 -33.93 9.83
C GLU A 137 30.06 -34.78 11.03
N GLN A 138 30.02 -36.11 10.88
CA GLN A 138 30.09 -37.03 12.02
C GLN A 138 30.64 -38.42 11.64
N THR A 139 31.97 -38.47 11.52
CA THR A 139 32.91 -39.57 11.88
C THR A 139 32.89 -40.90 11.09
N PRO A 140 34.02 -41.66 11.06
CA PRO A 140 35.25 -41.53 11.87
C PRO A 140 36.53 -41.12 11.14
#